data_AF-A0A935RA53-F1
#
_entry.id   AF-A0A935RA53-F1
#
_cell.length_a   1.000
_cell.length_b   1.000
_cell.length_c   1.000
_cell.angle_alpha   90.00
_cell.angle_beta   90.00
_cell.angle_gamma   90.00
#
_symmetry.space_group_name_H-M   'P 1'
#
loop_
_entity.id
_entity.type
_entity.pdbx_description
1 polymer ?
#
loop_
_entity_poly.entity_id
_entity_poly.type
_entity_poly.pdbx_seq_one_letter_code
_entity_poly.pdbx_strand_id
1 'polypeptide(L)'
;MAETLPVLQFSHFEHAALIRAVVEDFAPRFVPDCVAIYVDDTRDDLEPSELALLADLGIDVDSRGKMPHVVLHSVEKNWLLLVEAVTNHGLIDDKRHAELTKLCAGSTAGLIFVTALPSRAIMADLPGEIAWETVVWTADEPSHLIHFNGARFLGPYKAP
;
A
#
# COMPACT_ATOMS: atom_id res chain seq x y z
N MET A 1 -19.99 -17.41 16.37
CA MET A 1 -19.73 -17.92 15.01
C MET A 1 -19.38 -16.70 14.19
N ALA A 2 -18.12 -16.54 13.80
CA ALA A 2 -17.71 -15.45 12.92
C ALA A 2 -18.19 -15.79 11.52
N GLU A 3 -19.08 -14.99 10.95
CA GLU A 3 -19.42 -15.06 9.53
C GLU A 3 -18.18 -14.63 8.75
N THR A 4 -17.61 -15.57 8.00
CA THR A 4 -16.52 -15.30 7.06
C THR A 4 -17.07 -14.34 6.00
N LEU A 5 -16.46 -13.16 5.88
CA LEU A 5 -16.81 -12.20 4.82
C LEU A 5 -16.75 -12.88 3.45
N PRO A 6 -17.62 -12.50 2.49
CA PRO A 6 -17.60 -13.06 1.16
C PRO A 6 -16.23 -12.79 0.51
N VAL A 7 -15.56 -13.85 0.09
CA VAL A 7 -14.33 -13.74 -0.72
C VAL A 7 -14.74 -13.11 -2.05
N LEU A 8 -14.43 -11.83 -2.23
CA LEU A 8 -14.57 -11.17 -3.52
C LEU A 8 -13.58 -11.82 -4.49
N GLN A 9 -14.06 -12.23 -5.65
CA GLN A 9 -13.29 -13.03 -6.61
C GLN A 9 -13.13 -12.24 -7.91
N PHE A 10 -11.96 -11.67 -8.09
CA PHE A 10 -11.52 -10.92 -9.26
C PHE A 10 -10.39 -11.67 -9.98
N SER A 11 -10.30 -11.40 -11.28
CA SER A 11 -9.30 -11.95 -12.19
C SER A 11 -7.90 -11.37 -11.94
N HIS A 12 -6.86 -12.10 -12.35
CA HIS A 12 -5.48 -11.61 -12.31
C HIS A 12 -5.30 -10.30 -13.11
N PHE A 13 -6.07 -10.12 -14.19
CA PHE A 13 -6.08 -8.88 -14.97
C PHE A 13 -6.55 -7.66 -14.15
N GLU A 14 -7.54 -7.83 -13.28
CA GLU A 14 -8.03 -6.75 -12.43
C GLU A 14 -7.01 -6.37 -11.35
N HIS A 15 -6.29 -7.34 -10.82
CA HIS A 15 -5.20 -7.09 -9.86
C HIS A 15 -4.05 -6.31 -10.51
N ALA A 16 -3.57 -6.76 -11.68
CA ALA A 16 -2.54 -6.05 -12.45
C ALA A 16 -3.00 -4.63 -12.84
N ALA A 17 -4.27 -4.46 -13.21
CA ALA A 17 -4.83 -3.14 -13.52
C ALA A 17 -4.83 -2.21 -12.29
N LEU A 18 -5.11 -2.73 -11.09
CA LEU A 18 -5.07 -1.95 -9.86
C LEU A 18 -3.64 -1.56 -9.46
N ILE A 19 -2.67 -2.48 -9.58
CA ILE A 19 -1.24 -2.18 -9.38
C ILE A 19 -0.80 -1.05 -10.33
N ARG A 20 -1.17 -1.15 -11.60
CA ARG A 20 -0.90 -0.10 -12.59
C ARG A 20 -1.53 1.23 -12.19
N ALA A 21 -2.79 1.22 -11.72
CA ALA A 21 -3.47 2.44 -11.27
C ALA A 21 -2.80 3.08 -10.05
N VAL A 22 -2.20 2.29 -9.15
CA VAL A 22 -1.38 2.81 -8.04
C VAL A 22 -0.19 3.60 -8.57
N VAL A 23 0.53 3.06 -9.55
CA VAL A 23 1.72 3.72 -10.12
C VAL A 23 1.37 4.90 -11.02
N GLU A 24 0.29 4.80 -11.79
CA GLU A 24 -0.04 5.80 -12.83
C GLU A 24 -1.03 6.90 -12.38
N ASP A 25 -1.81 6.70 -11.30
CA ASP A 25 -2.77 7.71 -10.80
C ASP A 25 -2.49 8.08 -9.34
N PHE A 26 -2.45 7.11 -8.42
CA PHE A 26 -2.24 7.40 -6.99
C PHE A 26 -0.90 8.10 -6.75
N ALA A 27 0.20 7.49 -7.21
CA ALA A 27 1.56 7.98 -7.00
C ALA A 27 1.75 9.43 -7.48
N PRO A 28 1.51 9.79 -8.75
CA PRO A 28 1.70 11.17 -9.22
C PRO A 28 0.77 12.18 -8.56
N ARG A 29 -0.36 11.74 -7.99
CA ARG A 29 -1.34 12.63 -7.35
C ARG A 29 -0.99 12.97 -5.90
N PHE A 30 -0.62 11.97 -5.10
CA PHE A 30 -0.40 12.16 -3.66
C PHE A 30 1.08 12.28 -3.28
N VAL A 31 1.97 11.71 -4.09
CA VAL A 31 3.41 11.71 -3.83
C VAL A 31 4.17 11.91 -5.15
N PRO A 32 4.04 13.11 -5.78
CA PRO A 32 4.56 13.37 -7.12
C PRO A 32 6.08 13.22 -7.26
N ASP A 33 6.81 13.27 -6.14
CA ASP A 33 8.26 13.09 -6.08
C ASP A 33 8.69 11.62 -5.89
N CYS A 34 7.74 10.68 -5.85
CA CYS A 34 8.06 9.27 -5.64
C CYS A 34 8.52 8.56 -6.91
N VAL A 35 9.36 7.55 -6.71
CA VAL A 35 9.76 6.56 -7.71
C VAL A 35 9.28 5.19 -7.28
N ALA A 36 8.77 4.38 -8.22
CA ALA A 36 8.49 2.98 -7.95
C ALA A 36 9.82 2.21 -7.92
N ILE A 37 10.12 1.59 -6.78
CA ILE A 37 11.37 0.84 -6.57
C ILE A 37 11.14 -0.67 -6.54
N TYR A 38 9.89 -1.08 -6.36
CA TYR A 38 9.44 -2.47 -6.46
C TYR A 38 8.00 -2.48 -6.95
N VAL A 39 7.70 -3.35 -7.90
CA VAL A 39 6.35 -3.65 -8.37
C VAL A 39 6.26 -5.16 -8.55
N ASP A 40 5.34 -5.79 -7.82
CA ASP A 40 4.93 -7.19 -7.99
C ASP A 40 4.08 -7.31 -9.26
N ASP A 41 4.73 -7.02 -10.39
CA ASP A 41 4.29 -7.49 -11.70
C ASP A 41 4.84 -8.91 -11.88
N THR A 42 4.24 -9.69 -12.77
CA THR A 42 4.46 -11.10 -13.16
C THR A 42 5.91 -11.60 -13.38
N ARG A 43 6.94 -10.83 -12.99
CA ARG A 43 8.35 -11.19 -12.98
C ARG A 43 8.68 -12.03 -11.76
N ASP A 44 9.40 -13.13 -11.97
CA ASP A 44 9.79 -14.05 -10.91
C ASP A 44 10.96 -13.52 -10.04
N ASP A 45 11.75 -12.55 -10.53
CA ASP A 45 12.96 -12.07 -9.87
C ASP A 45 13.13 -10.54 -9.94
N LEU A 46 13.86 -9.99 -8.96
CA LEU A 46 14.27 -8.59 -8.92
C LEU A 46 15.59 -8.34 -9.64
N GLU A 47 15.69 -7.19 -10.31
CA GLU A 47 16.93 -6.74 -10.91
C GLU A 47 17.96 -6.35 -9.84
N PRO A 48 19.27 -6.56 -10.07
CA PRO A 48 20.31 -6.19 -9.10
C PRO A 48 20.27 -4.72 -8.66
N SER A 49 19.80 -3.81 -9.53
CA SER A 49 19.62 -2.39 -9.19
C SER A 49 18.44 -2.14 -8.25
N GLU A 50 17.36 -2.92 -8.35
CA GLU A 50 16.22 -2.85 -7.44
C GLU A 50 16.64 -3.36 -6.06
N LEU A 51 17.38 -4.48 -6.01
CA LEU A 51 17.95 -5.03 -4.77
C LEU A 51 18.90 -4.04 -4.09
N ALA A 52 19.79 -3.39 -4.84
CA ALA A 52 20.70 -2.39 -4.30
C ALA A 52 19.94 -1.20 -3.70
N LEU A 53 18.91 -0.70 -4.38
CA LEU A 53 18.11 0.43 -3.90
C LEU A 53 17.30 0.08 -2.64
N LEU A 54 16.72 -1.13 -2.59
CA LEU A 54 16.04 -1.65 -1.40
C LEU A 54 17.01 -1.79 -0.23
N ALA A 55 18.21 -2.33 -0.47
CA ALA A 55 19.25 -2.47 0.54
C ALA A 55 19.75 -1.11 1.07
N ASP A 56 19.94 -0.11 0.20
CA ASP A 56 20.30 1.26 0.57
C ASP A 56 19.23 1.91 1.46
N LEU A 57 17.97 1.53 1.27
CA LEU A 57 16.84 1.94 2.10
C LEU A 57 16.66 1.08 3.36
N GLY A 58 17.58 0.15 3.63
CA GLY A 58 17.56 -0.73 4.80
C GLY A 58 16.50 -1.84 4.73
N ILE A 59 16.01 -2.17 3.53
CA ILE A 59 15.07 -3.25 3.29
C ILE A 59 15.83 -4.50 2.85
N ASP A 60 15.76 -5.55 3.66
CA ASP A 60 16.36 -6.84 3.36
C ASP A 60 15.33 -7.76 2.68
N VAL A 61 15.49 -7.94 1.38
CA VAL A 61 14.61 -8.78 0.55
C VAL A 61 14.88 -10.28 0.75
N ASP A 62 16.05 -10.65 1.27
CA ASP A 62 16.37 -12.05 1.64
C ASP A 62 15.78 -12.43 2.99
N SER A 63 15.28 -11.44 3.75
CA SER A 63 14.47 -11.70 4.94
C SER A 63 13.21 -12.47 4.51
N ARG A 64 12.83 -13.52 5.25
CA ARG A 64 11.72 -14.45 4.89
C ARG A 64 10.32 -13.80 4.85
N GLY A 65 10.22 -12.48 4.82
CA GLY A 65 8.98 -11.72 4.74
C GLY A 65 8.55 -11.49 3.29
N LYS A 66 7.24 -11.58 3.03
CA LYS A 66 6.68 -11.31 1.70
C LYS A 66 6.65 -9.80 1.43
N MET A 67 7.22 -9.34 0.32
CA MET A 67 7.13 -7.95 -0.17
C MET A 67 5.67 -7.51 -0.38
N PRO A 68 5.34 -6.21 -0.25
CA PRO A 68 4.03 -5.68 -0.65
C PRO A 68 3.93 -5.61 -2.19
N HIS A 69 2.73 -5.48 -2.75
CA HIS A 69 2.55 -5.42 -4.21
C HIS A 69 3.29 -4.25 -4.88
N VAL A 70 3.40 -3.09 -4.22
CA VAL A 70 4.19 -1.95 -4.74
C VAL A 70 4.97 -1.29 -3.59
N VAL A 71 6.21 -0.91 -3.87
CA VAL A 71 6.99 -0.02 -3.00
C VAL A 71 7.33 1.25 -3.77
N LEU A 72 6.93 2.40 -3.21
CA LEU A 72 7.26 3.72 -3.76
C LEU A 72 8.16 4.46 -2.77
N HIS A 73 9.20 5.13 -3.28
CA HIS A 73 10.11 5.94 -2.47
C HIS A 73 10.01 7.41 -2.88
N SER A 74 9.54 8.25 -1.96
CA SER A 74 9.56 9.72 -2.03
C SER A 74 10.93 10.21 -1.61
N VAL A 75 11.78 10.52 -2.59
CA VAL A 75 13.19 10.83 -2.35
C VAL A 75 13.34 12.13 -1.55
N GLU A 76 12.51 13.13 -1.82
CA GLU A 76 12.62 14.43 -1.16
C GLU A 76 12.16 14.39 0.30
N LYS A 77 11.10 13.63 0.59
CA LYS A 77 10.53 13.52 1.94
C LYS A 77 11.08 12.35 2.75
N ASN A 78 11.86 11.49 2.09
CA ASN A 78 12.33 10.21 2.62
C ASN A 78 11.17 9.38 3.17
N TRP A 79 10.12 9.18 2.34
CA TRP A 79 8.99 8.31 2.68
C TRP A 79 9.00 7.04 1.85
N LEU A 80 8.71 5.92 2.49
CA LEU A 80 8.50 4.62 1.87
C LEU A 80 7.03 4.26 1.96
N LEU A 81 6.37 4.26 0.81
CA LEU A 81 4.99 3.80 0.69
C LEU A 81 4.98 2.32 0.37
N LEU A 82 4.31 1.54 1.22
CA LEU A 82 4.13 0.10 1.10
C LEU A 82 2.67 -0.14 0.73
N VAL A 83 2.42 -0.50 -0.53
CA VAL A 83 1.07 -0.56 -1.08
C VAL A 83 0.64 -2.00 -1.33
N GLU A 84 -0.53 -2.36 -0.81
CA GLU A 84 -1.22 -3.61 -1.12
C GLU A 84 -2.39 -3.34 -2.07
N ALA A 85 -2.35 -3.90 -3.28
CA ALA A 85 -3.45 -3.85 -4.23
C ALA A 85 -4.44 -5.00 -3.99
N VAL A 86 -5.56 -4.72 -3.32
CA VAL A 86 -6.45 -5.79 -2.83
C VAL A 86 -7.56 -6.04 -3.83
N THR A 87 -7.53 -7.23 -4.43
CA THR A 87 -8.64 -7.76 -5.22
C THR A 87 -9.28 -8.97 -4.52
N ASN A 88 -8.52 -9.98 -4.14
CA ASN A 88 -9.07 -11.19 -3.49
C ASN A 88 -8.70 -11.33 -2.00
N HIS A 89 -7.46 -11.01 -1.64
CA HIS A 89 -6.89 -11.07 -0.29
C HIS A 89 -5.76 -10.04 -0.16
N GLY A 90 -5.30 -9.74 1.06
CA GLY A 90 -4.08 -8.96 1.27
C GLY A 90 -4.28 -7.51 1.66
N LEU A 91 -5.42 -7.16 2.27
CA LEU A 91 -5.54 -5.87 2.96
C LEU A 91 -4.49 -5.74 4.06
N ILE A 92 -4.09 -4.51 4.34
CA ILE A 92 -3.18 -4.24 5.45
C ILE A 92 -3.98 -4.33 6.75
N ASP A 93 -4.11 -5.56 7.27
CA ASP A 93 -4.59 -5.84 8.62
C ASP A 93 -3.46 -5.67 9.64
N ASP A 94 -3.79 -5.82 10.93
CA ASP A 94 -2.80 -5.66 12.02
C ASP A 94 -1.59 -6.60 11.85
N LYS A 95 -1.82 -7.80 11.31
CA LYS A 95 -0.78 -8.79 11.09
C LYS A 95 0.15 -8.36 9.95
N ARG A 96 -0.41 -8.00 8.80
CA ARG A 96 0.33 -7.58 7.61
C ARG A 96 1.05 -6.26 7.87
N HIS A 97 0.44 -5.34 8.60
CA HIS A 97 1.08 -4.13 9.08
C HIS A 97 2.33 -4.45 9.90
N ALA A 98 2.24 -5.37 10.87
CA ALA A 98 3.38 -5.79 11.69
C ALA A 98 4.47 -6.50 10.86
N GLU A 99 4.09 -7.32 9.89
CA GLU A 99 5.03 -7.98 8.96
C GLU A 99 5.80 -6.95 8.12
N LEU A 100 5.11 -5.98 7.53
CA LEU A 100 5.72 -4.93 6.73
C LEU A 100 6.58 -3.99 7.59
N THR A 101 6.13 -3.65 8.79
CA THR A 101 6.93 -2.89 9.76
C THR A 101 8.23 -3.62 10.10
N LYS A 102 8.17 -4.95 10.28
CA LYS A 102 9.34 -5.77 10.56
C LYS A 102 10.27 -5.87 9.34
N LEU A 103 9.72 -6.04 8.14
CA LEU A 103 10.47 -6.06 6.89
C LEU A 103 11.28 -4.76 6.70
N CYS A 104 10.69 -3.63 7.08
CA CYS A 104 11.31 -2.31 6.96
C CYS A 104 11.95 -1.81 8.28
N ALA A 105 12.23 -2.70 9.24
CA ALA A 105 12.73 -2.29 10.56
C ALA A 105 14.11 -1.62 10.52
N GLY A 106 14.92 -1.90 9.48
CA GLY A 106 16.20 -1.26 9.24
C GLY A 106 16.11 0.05 8.45
N SER A 107 14.92 0.42 7.98
CA SER A 107 14.74 1.59 7.12
C SER A 107 14.84 2.90 7.89
N THR A 108 15.44 3.91 7.25
CA THR A 108 15.49 5.28 7.78
C THR A 108 14.35 6.16 7.26
N ALA A 109 13.56 5.65 6.32
CA ALA A 109 12.43 6.38 5.74
C ALA A 109 11.19 6.32 6.66
N GLY A 110 10.35 7.34 6.55
CA GLY A 110 9.01 7.30 7.16
C GLY A 110 8.12 6.31 6.41
N LEU A 111 7.56 5.33 7.11
CA LEU A 111 6.70 4.30 6.51
C LEU A 111 5.26 4.81 6.36
N ILE A 112 4.67 4.55 5.20
CA ILE A 112 3.26 4.81 4.90
C ILE A 112 2.65 3.54 4.34
N PHE A 113 1.61 3.03 5.00
CA PHE A 113 0.93 1.81 4.61
C PHE A 113 -0.34 2.14 3.85
N VAL A 114 -0.48 1.60 2.64
CA VAL A 114 -1.60 1.91 1.75
C VAL A 114 -2.30 0.63 1.32
N THR A 115 -3.60 0.54 1.57
CA THR A 115 -4.46 -0.46 0.93
C THR A 115 -5.14 0.19 -0.28
N ALA A 116 -4.84 -0.29 -1.48
CA ALA A 116 -5.50 0.13 -2.71
C ALA A 116 -6.65 -0.83 -3.04
N LEU A 117 -7.81 -0.27 -3.39
CA LEU A 117 -9.01 -1.03 -3.77
C LEU A 117 -9.52 -0.60 -5.15
N PRO A 118 -10.19 -1.49 -5.91
CA PRO A 118 -10.81 -1.09 -7.17
C PRO A 118 -11.93 -0.06 -6.98
N SER A 119 -12.71 -0.20 -5.90
CA SER A 119 -13.83 0.70 -5.62
C SER A 119 -14.11 0.88 -4.14
N ARG A 120 -14.76 2.01 -3.79
CA ARG A 120 -15.25 2.23 -2.42
C ARG A 120 -16.36 1.25 -2.03
N ALA A 121 -17.12 0.73 -2.99
CA ALA A 121 -18.16 -0.26 -2.74
C ALA A 121 -17.58 -1.56 -2.12
N ILE A 122 -16.41 -1.99 -2.59
CA ILE A 122 -15.68 -3.16 -2.06
C ILE A 122 -15.29 -2.96 -0.59
N MET A 123 -15.00 -1.71 -0.20
CA MET A 123 -14.59 -1.39 1.16
C MET A 123 -15.69 -1.63 2.20
N ALA A 124 -16.97 -1.70 1.82
CA ALA A 124 -18.09 -1.73 2.75
C ALA A 124 -18.00 -2.86 3.80
N ASP A 125 -17.43 -4.00 3.42
CA ASP A 125 -17.32 -5.20 4.27
C ASP A 125 -15.98 -5.29 5.01
N LEU A 126 -14.98 -4.49 4.63
CA LEU A 126 -13.59 -4.57 5.14
C LEU A 126 -13.22 -3.68 6.36
N PRO A 127 -14.02 -2.72 6.88
CA PRO A 127 -13.47 -1.75 7.86
C PRO A 127 -13.01 -2.37 9.17
N GLY A 128 -13.57 -3.52 9.55
CA GLY A 128 -13.20 -4.23 10.78
C GLY A 128 -11.85 -4.95 10.71
N GLU A 129 -11.27 -5.09 9.52
CA GLU A 129 -10.01 -5.81 9.31
C GLU A 129 -8.83 -4.87 9.01
N ILE A 130 -9.09 -3.65 8.54
CA ILE A 130 -8.05 -2.69 8.17
C ILE A 130 -7.35 -2.16 9.43
N ALA A 131 -6.02 -2.24 9.45
CA ALA A 131 -5.20 -1.74 10.55
C ALA A 131 -5.35 -0.23 10.73
N TRP A 132 -5.28 0.22 11.99
CA TRP A 132 -5.10 1.64 12.30
C TRP A 132 -3.73 2.15 11.83
N GLU A 133 -3.62 3.47 11.72
CA GLU A 133 -2.42 4.17 11.23
C GLU A 133 -2.07 3.85 9.77
N THR A 134 -3.08 3.46 8.98
CA THR A 134 -2.97 3.18 7.56
C THR A 134 -3.86 4.11 6.72
N VAL A 135 -3.69 4.04 5.41
CA VAL A 135 -4.49 4.78 4.43
C VAL A 135 -5.13 3.80 3.45
N VAL A 136 -6.37 4.07 3.07
CA VAL A 136 -7.04 3.40 1.95
C VAL A 136 -7.19 4.37 0.80
N TRP A 137 -6.91 3.88 -0.40
CA TRP A 137 -7.17 4.56 -1.67
C TRP A 137 -8.06 3.69 -2.55
N THR A 138 -8.98 4.31 -3.30
CA THR A 138 -9.87 3.58 -4.21
C THR A 138 -9.74 4.13 -5.62
N ALA A 139 -9.60 3.24 -6.60
CA ALA A 139 -9.36 3.63 -7.99
C ALA A 139 -10.57 4.30 -8.66
N ASP A 140 -11.79 4.04 -8.16
CA ASP A 140 -13.02 4.71 -8.61
C ASP A 140 -13.18 6.15 -8.10
N GLU A 141 -12.51 6.51 -7.01
CA GLU A 141 -12.50 7.84 -6.40
C GLU A 141 -11.06 8.35 -6.22
N PRO A 142 -10.27 8.44 -7.30
CA PRO A 142 -8.81 8.49 -7.23
C PRO A 142 -8.25 9.76 -6.58
N SER A 143 -9.09 10.79 -6.42
CA SER A 143 -8.73 12.07 -5.82
C SER A 143 -8.82 12.12 -4.29
N HIS A 144 -9.30 11.04 -3.64
CA HIS A 144 -9.53 11.00 -2.21
C HIS A 144 -8.72 9.90 -1.53
N LEU A 145 -8.49 10.09 -0.23
CA LEU A 145 -7.91 9.09 0.68
C LEU A 145 -8.84 8.90 1.87
N ILE A 146 -8.90 7.67 2.36
CA ILE A 146 -9.58 7.33 3.60
C ILE A 146 -8.52 7.00 4.64
N HIS A 147 -8.49 7.80 5.71
CA HIS A 147 -7.48 7.73 6.75
C HIS A 147 -7.99 6.90 7.93
N PHE A 148 -7.45 5.70 8.11
CA PHE A 148 -7.65 4.91 9.32
C PHE A 148 -6.65 5.40 10.37
N ASN A 149 -7.00 6.43 11.13
CA ASN A 149 -6.04 7.16 11.94
C ASN A 149 -6.59 7.54 13.32
N GLY A 150 -5.66 7.89 14.22
CA GLY A 150 -5.95 8.53 15.51
C GLY A 150 -6.05 10.06 15.40
N ALA A 151 -5.47 10.79 16.36
CA ALA A 151 -5.64 12.25 16.49
C ALA A 151 -5.00 13.12 15.38
N ARG A 152 -4.33 12.53 14.38
CA ARG A 152 -3.49 13.25 13.41
C ARG A 152 -4.25 14.23 12.50
N PHE A 153 -5.53 13.99 12.20
CA PHE A 153 -6.23 14.66 11.09
C PHE A 153 -7.53 15.39 11.46
N LEU A 154 -7.70 15.89 12.68
CA LEU A 154 -8.91 16.61 13.05
C LEU A 154 -8.86 18.10 12.65
N GLY A 155 -9.75 18.52 11.76
CA GLY A 155 -9.92 19.93 11.40
C GLY A 155 -10.97 20.14 10.29
N PRO A 156 -11.52 21.35 10.14
CA PRO A 156 -12.52 21.63 9.10
C PRO A 156 -11.87 21.76 7.70
N TYR A 157 -12.52 21.20 6.68
CA TYR A 157 -12.05 21.30 5.28
C TYR A 157 -12.20 22.70 4.67
N LYS A 158 -13.05 23.54 5.25
CA LYS A 158 -13.20 24.94 4.89
C LYS A 158 -12.92 25.76 6.14
N ALA A 159 -12.19 26.86 5.97
CA ALA A 159 -12.10 27.86 7.03
C ALA A 159 -13.52 28.30 7.43
N PRO A 160 -13.79 28.56 8.72
CA PRO A 160 -15.08 29.04 9.18
C PRO A 160 -15.47 30.38 8.54
#